data_AF-A0A1J5R279-F1
#
_entry.id   AF-A0A1J5R279-F1
#
_cell.length_a   1.000
_cell.length_b   1.000
_cell.length_c   1.000
_cell.angle_alpha   90.00
_cell.angle_beta   90.00
_cell.angle_gamma   90.00
#
_symmetry.space_group_name_H-M   'P 1'
#
loop_
_entity.id
_entity.type
_entity.pdbx_description
1 polymer ?
#
loop_
_entity_poly.entity_id
_entity_poly.type
_entity_poly.pdbx_seq_one_letter_code
_entity_poly.pdbx_strand_id
1 'polypeptide(L)'
;MTVDRCPTSDLLNRLSRIEGQVRGIARMVEKDTYCIEVLTQVSAASRALQSVALVLLEDHMSHCLVDAARTGGPEQDAKLKEASAAIARLVRS
;
A
#
# COMPACT_ATOMS: atom_id res chain seq x y z
N MET A 1 17.29 -18.12 -11.69
CA MET A 1 16.56 -17.59 -10.52
C MET A 1 16.84 -16.10 -10.44
N THR A 2 16.13 -15.30 -11.24
CA THR A 2 16.26 -13.83 -11.25
C THR A 2 15.10 -13.25 -10.46
N VAL A 3 15.32 -13.04 -9.16
CA VAL A 3 14.54 -12.07 -8.38
C VAL A 3 15.03 -10.70 -8.84
N ASP A 4 14.43 -10.13 -9.89
CA ASP A 4 14.86 -8.84 -10.43
C ASP A 4 13.74 -7.80 -10.41
N ARG A 5 13.66 -7.17 -9.22
CA ARG A 5 13.41 -5.75 -8.92
C ARG A 5 12.14 -5.10 -9.49
N CYS A 6 11.09 -5.13 -8.67
CA CYS A 6 10.09 -4.05 -8.58
C CYS A 6 10.83 -2.68 -8.53
N PRO A 7 10.31 -1.60 -9.15
CA PRO A 7 10.89 -0.26 -9.02
C PRO A 7 10.65 0.25 -7.60
N THR A 8 11.48 -0.23 -6.66
CA THR A 8 11.55 0.24 -5.28
C THR A 8 11.68 1.76 -5.24
N SER A 9 12.29 2.37 -6.25
CA SER A 9 12.37 3.83 -6.40
C SER A 9 11.02 4.54 -6.50
N ASP A 10 10.02 4.02 -7.25
CA ASP A 10 8.72 4.68 -7.39
C ASP A 10 7.91 4.60 -6.08
N LEU A 11 7.90 3.43 -5.45
CA LEU A 11 7.27 3.24 -4.15
C LEU A 11 7.92 4.11 -3.07
N LEU A 12 9.26 4.18 -3.04
CA LEU A 12 9.99 5.05 -2.12
C LEU A 12 9.68 6.54 -2.39
N ASN A 13 9.56 6.96 -3.65
CA ASN A 13 9.17 8.32 -4.00
C ASN A 13 7.74 8.65 -3.53
N ARG A 14 6.79 7.73 -3.69
CA ARG A 14 5.41 7.87 -3.18
C ARG A 14 5.41 7.98 -1.66
N LEU A 15 6.15 7.11 -0.97
CA LEU A 15 6.27 7.13 0.49
C LEU A 15 6.92 8.44 0.99
N SER A 16 7.96 8.93 0.32
CA SER A 16 8.60 10.21 0.63
C SER A 16 7.63 11.40 0.51
N ARG A 17 6.75 11.39 -0.51
CA ARG A 17 5.67 12.38 -0.66
C ARG A 17 4.66 12.30 0.48
N ILE A 18 4.24 11.09 0.85
CA ILE A 18 3.29 10.84 1.96
C ILE A 18 3.88 11.33 3.28
N GLU A 19 5.16 11.06 3.54
CA GLU A 19 5.87 11.57 4.71
C GLU A 19 5.84 13.11 4.76
N GLY A 20 6.03 13.76 3.62
CA GLY A 20 5.86 15.21 3.47
C GLY A 20 4.45 15.69 3.81
N GLN A 21 3.41 14.96 3.38
CA GLN A 21 2.01 15.26 3.72
C GLN A 21 1.76 15.13 5.22
N VAL A 22 2.25 14.07 5.86
CA VAL A 22 2.10 13.84 7.31
C VAL A 22 2.79 14.96 8.11
N ARG A 23 4.01 15.35 7.73
CA ARG A 23 4.67 16.53 8.33
C ARG A 23 3.90 17.82 8.10
N GLY A 24 3.24 17.96 6.95
CA GLY A 24 2.34 19.09 6.65
C GLY A 24 1.15 19.14 7.59
N ILE A 25 0.47 18.01 7.78
CA ILE A 25 -0.66 17.86 8.70
C ILE A 25 -0.24 18.21 10.14
N ALA A 26 0.91 17.73 10.61
CA ALA A 26 1.42 18.07 11.94
C ALA A 26 1.57 19.59 12.14
N ARG A 27 2.15 20.30 11.15
CA ARG A 27 2.25 21.77 11.18
C ARG A 27 0.89 22.47 11.14
N MET A 28 -0.10 21.90 10.46
CA MET A 28 -1.45 22.48 10.44
C MET A 28 -2.09 22.40 11.83
N VAL A 29 -1.91 21.27 12.52
CA VAL A 29 -2.37 21.08 13.90
C VAL A 29 -1.65 22.03 14.86
N GLU A 30 -0.33 22.16 14.75
CA GLU A 30 0.45 23.11 15.56
C GLU A 30 0.00 24.56 15.39
N LYS A 31 -0.51 24.91 14.19
CA LYS A 31 -1.00 26.25 13.86
C LYS A 31 -2.48 26.47 14.16
N ASP A 32 -3.14 25.50 14.79
CA ASP A 32 -4.59 25.52 15.05
C ASP A 32 -5.41 25.79 13.77
N THR A 33 -4.97 25.18 12.66
CA THR A 33 -5.64 25.32 11.35
C THR A 33 -7.03 24.72 11.42
N TYR A 34 -7.99 25.31 10.69
CA TYR A 34 -9.38 24.87 10.69
C TYR A 34 -9.53 23.36 10.45
N CYS A 35 -10.28 22.69 11.33
CA CYS A 35 -10.36 21.23 11.38
C CYS A 35 -10.74 20.60 10.04
N ILE A 36 -11.60 21.24 9.25
CA ILE A 36 -12.02 20.71 7.94
C ILE A 36 -10.87 20.69 6.93
N GLU A 37 -9.95 21.65 6.99
CA GLU A 37 -8.76 21.66 6.15
C GLU A 37 -7.78 20.56 6.56
N VAL A 38 -7.59 20.36 7.86
CA VAL A 38 -6.77 19.26 8.41
C VAL A 38 -7.35 17.91 7.95
N LEU A 39 -8.66 17.71 8.10
CA LEU A 39 -9.34 16.48 7.66
C LEU A 39 -9.23 16.25 6.15
N THR A 40 -9.23 17.31 5.35
CA THR A 40 -9.01 17.24 3.90
C THR A 40 -7.60 16.71 3.60
N GLN A 41 -6.58 17.20 4.29
CA GLN A 41 -5.20 16.73 4.10
C GLN A 41 -5.00 15.29 4.62
N VAL A 42 -5.60 14.93 5.74
CA VAL A 42 -5.61 13.54 6.25
C VAL A 42 -6.23 12.59 5.23
N SER A 43 -7.35 12.98 4.62
CA SER A 43 -7.99 12.20 3.57
C SER A 43 -7.10 12.04 2.33
N ALA A 44 -6.37 13.09 1.95
CA ALA A 44 -5.41 13.03 0.84
C ALA A 44 -4.24 12.08 1.12
N ALA A 45 -3.66 12.13 2.33
CA ALA A 45 -2.59 11.22 2.74
C ALA A 45 -3.07 9.76 2.80
N SER A 46 -4.30 9.53 3.29
CA SER A 46 -4.90 8.20 3.36
C SER A 46 -5.10 7.59 1.98
N ARG A 47 -5.59 8.36 1.00
CA ARG A 47 -5.72 7.92 -0.40
C ARG A 47 -4.37 7.61 -1.05
N ALA A 48 -3.34 8.40 -0.73
CA ALA A 48 -2.00 8.14 -1.23
C ALA A 48 -1.42 6.82 -0.67
N LEU A 49 -1.65 6.52 0.62
CA LEU A 49 -1.30 5.25 1.23
C LEU A 49 -2.06 4.07 0.61
N GLN A 50 -3.37 4.22 0.37
CA GLN A 50 -4.17 3.22 -0.32
C GLN A 50 -3.62 2.93 -1.72
N SER A 51 -3.21 3.97 -2.47
CA SER A 51 -2.57 3.77 -3.78
C SER A 51 -1.27 2.97 -3.68
N VAL A 52 -0.43 3.22 -2.68
CA VAL A 52 0.80 2.43 -2.44
C VAL A 52 0.46 0.97 -2.13
N ALA A 53 -0.53 0.74 -1.27
CA ALA A 53 -0.96 -0.61 -0.90
C ALA A 53 -1.51 -1.39 -2.10
N LEU A 54 -2.25 -0.74 -3.01
CA LEU A 54 -2.75 -1.37 -4.23
C LEU A 54 -1.62 -1.78 -5.18
N VAL A 55 -0.58 -0.95 -5.34
CA VAL A 55 0.59 -1.29 -6.18
C VAL A 55 1.35 -2.49 -5.59
N LEU A 56 1.57 -2.50 -4.27
CA LEU A 56 2.20 -3.65 -3.59
C LEU A 56 1.37 -4.93 -3.74
N LEU A 57 0.05 -4.80 -3.70
CA LEU A 57 -0.86 -5.91 -3.87
C LEU A 57 -0.82 -6.47 -5.30
N GLU A 58 -0.84 -5.61 -6.32
CA GLU A 58 -0.76 -6.01 -7.72
C GLU A 58 0.54 -6.79 -7.99
N ASP A 59 1.67 -6.29 -7.48
CA ASP A 59 2.96 -6.98 -7.55
C ASP A 59 2.91 -8.35 -6.86
N HIS A 60 2.36 -8.42 -5.64
CA HIS A 60 2.22 -9.67 -4.90
C HIS A 60 1.33 -10.69 -5.62
N MET A 61 0.20 -10.25 -6.19
CA MET A 61 -0.70 -11.11 -6.95
C MET A 61 -0.01 -11.65 -8.22
N SER A 62 0.72 -10.81 -8.95
CA SER A 62 1.43 -11.21 -10.17
C SER A 62 2.47 -12.30 -9.90
N HIS A 63 3.22 -12.19 -8.80
CA HIS A 63 4.23 -13.17 -8.42
C HIS A 63 3.62 -14.44 -7.81
N CYS A 64 2.70 -14.29 -6.86
CA CYS A 64 2.11 -15.43 -6.17
C CYS A 64 1.21 -16.26 -7.08
N LEU A 65 0.44 -15.66 -8.01
CA LEU A 65 -0.42 -16.42 -8.93
C LEU A 65 0.39 -17.19 -9.97
N VAL A 66 1.47 -16.61 -10.48
CA VAL A 66 2.33 -17.27 -11.49
C VAL A 66 3.09 -18.45 -10.88
N ASP A 67 3.60 -18.30 -9.65
CA ASP A 67 4.30 -19.39 -8.96
C ASP A 67 3.32 -20.46 -8.45
N ALA A 68 2.15 -20.05 -7.94
CA ALA A 68 1.06 -20.93 -7.51
C ALA A 68 0.54 -21.82 -8.65
N ALA A 69 0.32 -21.23 -9.83
CA ALA A 69 -0.14 -21.96 -11.01
C ALA A 69 0.87 -23.03 -11.48
N ARG A 70 2.15 -22.89 -11.13
CA ARG A 70 3.21 -23.84 -11.45
C ARG A 70 3.39 -24.97 -10.43
N THR A 71 3.04 -24.75 -9.16
CA THR A 71 3.28 -25.71 -8.07
C THR A 71 2.06 -26.56 -7.73
N GLY A 72 0.85 -25.98 -7.74
CA GLY A 72 -0.38 -26.72 -7.41
C GLY A 72 -0.49 -27.19 -5.94
N GLY A 73 -1.69 -27.61 -5.53
CA GLY A 73 -1.89 -28.34 -4.27
C GLY A 73 -2.01 -27.48 -3.00
N PRO A 74 -1.91 -28.08 -1.79
CA PRO A 74 -2.27 -27.41 -0.53
C PRO A 74 -1.38 -26.22 -0.15
N GLU A 75 -0.13 -26.18 -0.63
CA GLU A 75 0.76 -25.01 -0.45
C GLU A 75 0.29 -23.80 -1.26
N GLN A 76 -0.29 -24.04 -2.44
CA GLN A 76 -0.93 -23.03 -3.28
C GLN A 76 -2.09 -22.34 -2.54
N ASP A 77 -2.99 -23.16 -1.99
CA ASP A 77 -4.19 -22.69 -1.29
C ASP A 77 -3.84 -21.84 -0.07
N ALA A 78 -2.76 -22.20 0.64
CA ALA A 78 -2.27 -21.43 1.79
C ALA A 78 -1.80 -20.03 1.38
N LYS A 79 -0.99 -19.92 0.31
CA LYS A 79 -0.50 -18.61 -0.20
C LYS A 79 -1.64 -17.73 -0.74
N LEU A 80 -2.62 -18.33 -1.42
CA LEU A 80 -3.82 -17.61 -1.88
C LEU A 80 -4.67 -17.10 -0.71
N LYS A 81 -4.80 -17.88 0.36
CA LYS A 81 -5.50 -17.46 1.59
C LYS A 81 -4.81 -16.29 2.29
N GLU A 82 -3.49 -16.30 2.34
CA GLU A 82 -2.71 -15.20 2.93
C GLU A 82 -2.89 -13.91 2.13
N ALA A 83 -2.73 -13.98 0.80
CA ALA A 83 -2.93 -12.85 -0.10
C ALA A 83 -4.35 -12.27 0.03
N SER A 84 -5.39 -13.13 -0.05
CA SER A 84 -6.79 -12.69 0.10
C SER A 84 -7.09 -12.08 1.47
N ALA A 85 -6.47 -12.57 2.54
CA ALA A 85 -6.60 -11.98 3.87
C ALA A 85 -5.96 -10.58 3.95
N ALA A 86 -4.82 -10.36 3.30
CA ALA A 86 -4.18 -9.05 3.21
C ALA A 86 -5.06 -8.05 2.44
N ILE A 87 -5.64 -8.46 1.30
CA ILE A 87 -6.60 -7.66 0.51
C ILE A 87 -7.79 -7.26 1.39
N ALA A 88 -8.35 -8.23 2.12
CA ALA A 88 -9.52 -8.01 2.93
C ALA A 88 -9.27 -6.98 4.04
N ARG A 89 -8.05 -6.89 4.59
CA ARG A 89 -7.68 -5.83 5.55
C ARG A 89 -7.60 -4.46 4.89
N LEU A 90 -7.06 -4.37 3.68
CA LEU A 90 -6.94 -3.12 2.93
C LEU A 90 -8.29 -2.53 2.50
N VAL A 91 -9.25 -3.37 2.11
CA VAL A 91 -10.59 -2.91 1.66
C VAL A 91 -11.46 -2.43 2.83
N ARG A 92 -11.17 -2.86 4.06
CA ARG A 92 -11.95 -2.51 5.25
C ARG A 92 -11.46 -1.25 5.98
N SER A 93 -10.35 -0.64 5.53
CA SER A 93 -9.76 0.58 6.10
C SER A 93 -10.09 1.81 5.27
#